data_AF-A0A6V7L4C3-F1
#
_entry.id   AF-A0A6V7L4C3-F1
#
_cell.length_a   1.000
_cell.length_b   1.000
_cell.length_c   1.000
_cell.angle_alpha   90.00
_cell.angle_beta   90.00
_cell.angle_gamma   90.00
#
_symmetry.space_group_name_H-M   'P 1'
#
loop_
_entity.id
_entity.type
_entity.pdbx_description
1 polymer ?
#
loop_
_entity_poly.entity_id
_entity_poly.type
_entity_poly.pdbx_seq_one_letter_code
_entity_poly.pdbx_strand_id
1 'polypeptide(L)' 'FLVDFISIPVTSGFTSATSVIIVVSQLPGLLGVKIGAKSTLSIAIEIFTERSKILFNDATLGITCIVFLLAFR' A
#
# COMPACT_ATOMS: atom_id res chain seq x y z
N PHE A 1 -8.99 -13.00 31.28
CA PHE A 1 -7.84 -12.21 30.82
C PHE A 1 -7.27 -12.68 29.48
N LEU A 2 -6.94 -13.96 29.26
CA LEU A 2 -6.42 -14.40 27.95
C LEU A 2 -7.45 -14.44 26.80
N VAL A 3 -8.75 -14.51 27.10
CA VAL A 3 -9.83 -14.73 26.11
C VAL A 3 -10.30 -13.43 25.42
N ASP A 4 -10.29 -12.28 26.12
CA ASP A 4 -10.61 -10.97 25.50
C ASP A 4 -9.46 -10.41 24.65
N PHE A 5 -8.21 -10.81 24.95
CA PHE A 5 -7.04 -10.55 24.12
C PHE A 5 -6.92 -11.54 22.94
N ILE A 6 -7.94 -12.31 22.57
CA ILE A 6 -7.92 -13.01 21.27
C ILE A 6 -8.65 -12.15 20.24
N SER A 7 -9.88 -11.69 20.51
CA SER A 7 -10.69 -10.99 19.51
C SER A 7 -10.15 -9.61 19.16
N ILE A 8 -9.66 -8.83 20.13
CA ILE A 8 -9.18 -7.46 19.91
C ILE A 8 -7.83 -7.44 19.17
N PRO A 9 -6.77 -8.16 19.61
CA PRO A 9 -5.50 -8.14 18.90
C PRO A 9 -5.51 -8.98 17.61
N VAL A 10 -6.39 -10.00 17.47
CA VAL A 10 -6.53 -10.71 16.18
C VAL A 10 -7.21 -9.85 15.14
N THR A 11 -8.26 -9.09 15.49
CA THR A 11 -8.90 -8.17 14.54
C THR A 11 -7.99 -6.99 14.24
N SER A 12 -7.33 -6.40 15.24
CA SER A 12 -6.36 -5.32 14.96
C SER A 12 -5.17 -5.81 14.13
N GLY A 13 -4.68 -7.02 14.37
CA GLY A 13 -3.62 -7.64 13.57
C GLY A 13 -4.06 -7.91 12.14
N PHE A 14 -5.27 -8.45 11.94
CA PHE A 14 -5.85 -8.68 10.63
C PHE A 14 -6.12 -7.38 9.87
N THR A 15 -6.72 -6.38 10.51
CA THR A 15 -6.97 -5.07 9.92
C THR A 15 -5.66 -4.35 9.58
N SER A 16 -4.65 -4.43 10.44
CA SER A 16 -3.32 -3.89 10.16
C SER A 16 -2.68 -4.57 8.94
N ALA A 17 -2.65 -5.91 8.89
CA ALA A 17 -2.15 -6.65 7.73
C ALA A 17 -2.92 -6.29 6.45
N THR A 18 -4.25 -6.20 6.53
CA THR A 18 -5.10 -5.80 5.40
C THR A 18 -4.79 -4.39 4.93
N SER A 19 -4.58 -3.44 5.85
CA SER A 19 -4.21 -2.06 5.48
C SER A 19 -2.88 -2.01 4.73
N VAL A 20 -1.89 -2.81 5.15
CA VAL A 20 -0.60 -2.91 4.45
C VAL A 20 -0.79 -3.49 3.05
N ILE A 21 -1.59 -4.55 2.91
CA ILE A 21 -1.89 -5.16 1.60
C ILE A 21 -2.56 -4.15 0.65
N ILE A 22 -3.52 -3.37 1.15
CA ILE A 22 -4.21 -2.33 0.38
C ILE A 22 -3.21 -1.27 -0.09
N VAL A 23 -2.34 -0.79 0.79
CA VAL A 23 -1.31 0.21 0.45
C VAL A 23 -0.36 -0.33 -0.61
N VAL A 24 0.14 -1.55 -0.44
CA VAL A 24 1.04 -2.21 -1.40
C VAL A 24 0.38 -2.40 -2.77
N SER A 25 -0.91 -2.71 -2.80
CA SER A 25 -1.65 -2.92 -4.05
C SER A 25 -1.94 -1.61 -4.80
N GLN A 26 -2.02 -0.48 -4.08
CA GLN A 26 -2.27 0.84 -4.67
C GLN A 26 -0.98 1.61 -4.99
N LEU A 27 0.12 1.29 -4.30
CA LEU A 27 1.44 1.86 -4.55
C LEU A 27 1.87 1.87 -6.04
N PRO A 28 1.71 0.79 -6.84
CA PRO A 28 2.16 0.80 -8.22
C PRO A 28 1.31 1.73 -9.10
N GLY A 29 0.01 1.85 -8.81
CA GLY A 29 -0.85 2.85 -9.44
C GLY A 29 -0.43 4.28 -9.10
N LEU A 30 0.01 4.53 -7.87
CA LEU A 30 0.51 5.83 -7.43
C LEU A 30 1.87 6.18 -8.03
N LEU A 31 2.73 5.19 -8.22
CA LEU A 31 4.07 5.34 -8.80
C LEU A 31 4.07 5.37 -10.34
N GLY A 32 2.91 5.18 -10.98
CA GLY A 32 2.79 5.15 -12.45
C GLY A 32 3.34 3.88 -13.10
N VAL A 33 3.61 2.81 -12.32
CA VAL A 33 4.19 1.56 -12.82
C VAL A 33 3.08 0.53 -13.05
N LYS A 34 2.92 0.09 -14.29
CA LYS A 34 1.96 -0.97 -14.64
C LYS A 34 2.56 -2.34 -14.32
N ILE A 35 2.36 -2.79 -13.10
CA ILE A 35 2.72 -4.13 -12.67
C ILE A 35 1.61 -5.10 -13.07
N GLY A 36 1.95 -6.09 -13.91
CA GLY A 36 1.02 -7.12 -14.40
C GLY A 36 0.84 -8.29 -13.43
N ALA A 37 1.38 -8.20 -12.21
CA ALA A 37 1.41 -9.30 -11.25
C ALA A 37 0.04 -9.53 -10.60
N LYS A 38 -0.38 -10.80 -10.56
CA LYS A 38 -1.68 -11.25 -9.99
C LYS A 38 -1.70 -11.37 -8.46
N SER A 39 -0.55 -11.28 -7.79
CA SER A 39 -0.43 -11.50 -6.35
C SER A 39 0.20 -10.30 -5.64
N THR A 40 -0.35 -9.92 -4.49
CA THR A 40 0.07 -8.77 -3.66
C THR A 40 1.54 -8.88 -3.23
N LEU A 41 2.01 -10.09 -2.94
CA LEU A 41 3.42 -10.36 -2.65
C LEU A 41 4.33 -10.16 -3.87
N SER A 42 3.89 -10.60 -5.05
CA SER A 42 4.63 -10.38 -6.29
C SER A 42 4.71 -8.89 -6.62
N ILE A 43 3.60 -8.15 -6.46
CA ILE A 43 3.58 -6.69 -6.58
C ILE A 43 4.59 -6.05 -5.62
N ALA A 44 4.63 -6.47 -4.34
CA ALA A 44 5.60 -5.95 -3.38
C ALA A 44 7.05 -6.18 -3.83
N ILE A 45 7.40 -7.41 -4.24
CA ILE A 45 8.76 -7.78 -4.67
C ILE A 45 9.15 -7.02 -5.94
N GLU A 46 8.23 -6.90 -6.89
CA GLU A 46 8.44 -6.21 -8.17
C GLU A 46 8.58 -4.70 -7.97
N ILE A 47 7.79 -4.09 -7.07
CA ILE A 47 7.98 -2.69 -6.64
C ILE A 47 9.38 -2.47 -6.06
N PHE A 48 9.87 -3.37 -5.20
CA PHE A 48 11.20 -3.25 -4.59
C PHE A 48 12.33 -3.45 -5.61
N THR A 49 12.12 -4.31 -6.61
CA THR A 49 13.10 -4.60 -7.65
C THR A 49 13.12 -3.53 -8.75
N GLU A 50 11.95 -3.06 -9.18
CA GLU A 50 11.79 -2.04 -10.23
C GLU A 50 11.77 -0.61 -9.71
N ARG A 51 12.16 -0.36 -8.43
CA ARG A 51 12.35 0.99 -7.86
C ARG A 51 13.11 1.94 -8.78
N SER A 52 13.99 1.39 -9.62
CA SER A 52 14.85 2.13 -10.54
C SER A 52 14.15 2.63 -11.82
N LYS A 53 12.98 2.11 -12.21
CA LYS A 53 12.19 2.56 -13.37
C LYS A 53 10.95 3.35 -12.99
N ILE A 54 10.84 3.77 -11.73
CA ILE A 54 9.73 4.58 -11.26
C ILE A 54 9.78 5.93 -11.99
N LEU A 55 8.67 6.29 -12.62
CA LEU A 55 8.45 7.64 -13.13
C LEU A 55 8.23 8.56 -11.92
N PHE A 56 9.31 9.12 -11.39
CA PHE A 56 9.29 10.03 -10.24
C PHE A 56 8.27 11.15 -10.41
N ASN A 57 8.01 11.58 -11.65
CA ASN A 57 7.01 12.57 -11.99
C ASN A 57 5.58 12.13 -11.59
N ASP A 58 5.19 10.88 -11.92
CA ASP A 58 3.87 10.33 -11.59
C ASP A 58 3.74 10.08 -10.09
N ALA A 59 4.80 9.58 -9.46
CA ALA A 59 4.87 9.41 -8.00
C ALA A 59 4.65 10.73 -7.25
N THR A 60 5.25 11.82 -7.73
CA THR A 60 5.12 13.15 -7.11
C THR A 60 3.71 13.71 -7.31
N LEU A 61 3.12 13.53 -8.50
CA LEU A 61 1.75 13.93 -8.79
C LEU A 61 0.75 13.18 -7.88
N GLY A 62 0.95 11.87 -7.73
CA GLY A 62 0.18 11.00 -6.85
C GLY A 62 0.26 11.42 -5.38
N ILE A 63 1.48 11.63 -4.86
CA ILE A 63 1.69 12.13 -3.48
C ILE A 63 0.99 13.47 -3.28
N THR A 64 1.12 14.39 -4.24
CA THR A 64 0.54 15.73 -4.15
C THR A 64 -0.98 15.64 -4.08
N CYS A 65 -1.59 14.76 -4.88
CA CYS A 65 -3.03 14.51 -4.86
C CYS A 65 -3.51 13.96 -3.51
N ILE A 66 -2.79 12.99 -2.93
CA ILE A 66 -3.11 12.43 -1.60
C ILE A 66 -3.01 13.52 -0.53
N VAL A 67 -1.93 14.29 -0.52
CA VAL A 67 -1.73 15.39 0.44
C VAL A 67 -2.86 16.41 0.32
N PHE A 68 -3.26 16.74 -0.91
CA PHE A 68 -4.35 17.68 -1.15
C PHE A 68 -5.69 17.16 -0.62
N LEU A 69 -6.04 15.90 -0.92
CA LEU A 69 -7.26 15.27 -0.39
C LEU A 69 -7.27 15.17 1.13
N LEU A 70 -6.11 14.91 1.74
CA LEU A 70 -5.98 14.80 3.18
C LEU A 70 -6.04 16.17 3.86
N ALA A 71 -5.51 17.22 3.22
CA ALA A 71 -5.60 18.60 3.70
C ALA A 71 -7.00 19.20 3.59
N PHE A 72 -7.80 18.77 2.60
CA PHE A 72 -9.18 19.20 2.41
C PHE A 72 -10.21 18.41 3.23
N ARG A 73 -9.78 17.33 3.87
CA ARG A 73 -10.59 16.47 4.73
C ARG A 73 -10.56 16.96 6.17
#